data_AF-A0A7C4XSA6-F1
#
_entry.id   AF-A0A7C4XSA6-F1
#
_cell.length_a   1.000
_cell.length_b   1.000
_cell.length_c   1.000
_cell.angle_alpha   90.00
_cell.angle_beta   90.00
_cell.angle_gamma   90.00
#
_symmetry.space_group_name_H-M   'P 1'
#
loop_
_entity.id
_entity.type
_entity.pdbx_description
1 polymer ?
#
loop_
_entity_poly.entity_id
_entity_poly.type
_entity_poly.pdbx_seq_one_letter_code
_entity_poly.pdbx_strand_id
1 'polypeptide(L)'
;MSSTLRFLLPPKGFIARRFIEIAVLTLGKGIEIRGDELIITDCMSFSQSLKNLISNLNKDMDIFLTGNDRTYVMSKIAKLLGLGVSGRSKPVDLLEALSKVIESNVKSGCLTKDLCEEITVLNIFKANFYEYGRTYLSKPRDKFLKIDKLPIFIQLLGIAGILISTVGTIREQGIRYYIFTPEGIPLKLPPTKSKEIIDHFNTAYRILKNYYDMPRSVLTVRLAMELINAGCEEDVVIAELVGVQENRRATVISVEPISTEGLIQLVRTSITNRDDMKTLATMLGELIDIGLRSLRGRANGDKTGSLILRLSSDLLIYARTRSLDALYSAISILGRTKEYVRMNSQDFTQLITALRDMLKDKGIEPHSWLSKLTTLMGMLVRAHEVLPSG
;
A
#
# COMPACT_ATOMS: atom_id res chain seq x y z
N MET A 1 14.97 26.93 25.59
CA MET A 1 15.79 26.07 24.69
C MET A 1 14.93 24.88 24.31
N SER A 2 14.49 24.77 23.06
CA SER A 2 13.79 23.57 22.59
C SER A 2 14.83 22.49 22.36
N SER A 3 14.96 21.55 23.30
CA SER A 3 15.76 20.34 23.09
C SER A 3 15.05 19.52 22.02
N THR A 4 15.60 19.48 20.81
CA THR A 4 15.12 18.57 19.78
C THR A 4 15.40 17.14 20.23
N LEU A 5 14.36 16.35 20.47
CA LEU A 5 14.47 15.02 21.07
C LEU A 5 14.61 13.95 20.00
N ARG A 6 15.46 12.94 20.25
CA ARG A 6 15.87 11.96 19.24
C ARG A 6 15.83 10.54 19.79
N PHE A 7 15.43 9.59 18.95
CA PHE A 7 15.51 8.14 19.20
C PHE A 7 16.21 7.45 18.05
N LEU A 8 17.06 6.46 18.35
CA LEU A 8 17.59 5.57 17.33
C LEU A 8 16.49 4.63 16.83
N LEU A 9 16.35 4.56 15.51
CA LEU A 9 15.46 3.62 14.86
C LEU A 9 16.11 2.23 14.81
N PRO A 10 15.28 1.16 14.75
CA PRO A 10 15.76 -0.15 14.35
C PRO A 10 16.55 -0.08 13.03
N PRO A 11 17.50 -1.00 12.76
CA PRO A 11 18.18 -1.05 11.47
C PRO A 11 17.21 -1.19 10.30
N LYS A 12 17.60 -0.68 9.13
CA LYS A 12 16.91 -0.99 7.86
C LYS A 12 16.90 -2.51 7.67
N GLY A 13 15.83 -3.07 7.11
CA GLY A 13 15.63 -4.53 7.08
C GLY A 13 14.63 -5.06 8.10
N PHE A 14 14.37 -4.34 9.19
CA PHE A 14 13.46 -4.80 10.24
C PHE A 14 12.03 -4.30 10.04
N ILE A 15 11.06 -5.20 10.27
CA ILE A 15 9.63 -4.88 10.22
C ILE A 15 9.26 -3.77 11.21
N ALA A 16 9.91 -3.71 12.38
CA ALA A 16 9.71 -2.65 13.37
C ALA A 16 9.91 -1.25 12.78
N ARG A 17 11.00 -1.05 12.03
CA ARG A 17 11.31 0.23 11.39
C ARG A 17 10.24 0.62 10.38
N ARG A 18 9.77 -0.34 9.58
CA ARG A 18 8.72 -0.14 8.58
C ARG A 18 7.42 0.38 9.19
N PHE A 19 7.00 -0.21 10.32
CA PHE A 19 5.82 0.28 11.03
C PHE A 19 6.01 1.70 11.58
N ILE A 20 7.19 2.01 12.11
CA ILE A 20 7.49 3.37 12.61
C ILE A 20 7.46 4.38 11.45
N GLU A 21 8.05 4.04 10.30
CA GLU A 21 8.03 4.88 9.09
C GLU A 21 6.61 5.18 8.62
N ILE A 22 5.72 4.18 8.59
CA ILE A 22 4.29 4.36 8.29
C ILE A 22 3.62 5.32 9.28
N ALA A 23 3.86 5.12 10.57
CA ALA A 23 3.26 5.95 11.62
C ALA A 23 3.69 7.40 11.46
N VAL A 24 4.99 7.65 11.24
CA VAL A 24 5.53 9.00 11.04
C VAL A 24 4.98 9.66 9.78
N LEU A 25 4.93 8.94 8.65
CA LEU A 25 4.35 9.44 7.40
C LEU A 25 2.88 9.82 7.59
N THR A 26 2.11 9.00 8.30
CA THR A 26 0.67 9.23 8.52
C THR A 26 0.41 10.39 9.49
N LEU A 27 1.20 10.48 10.56
CA LEU A 27 1.05 11.53 11.57
C LEU A 27 1.50 12.90 11.02
N GLY A 28 2.53 12.91 10.17
CA GLY A 28 2.92 14.01 9.28
C GLY A 28 3.37 15.34 9.92
N LYS A 29 3.04 15.59 11.19
CA LYS A 29 3.31 16.84 11.91
C LYS A 29 3.94 16.56 13.27
N GLY A 30 4.90 17.39 13.66
CA GLY A 30 5.55 17.33 14.97
C GLY A 30 6.54 16.18 15.16
N ILE A 31 6.73 15.32 14.14
CA ILE A 31 7.65 14.20 14.15
C ILE A 31 8.22 13.97 12.74
N GLU A 32 9.50 13.64 12.65
CA GLU A 32 10.20 13.36 11.38
C GLU A 32 11.28 12.29 11.58
N ILE A 33 11.70 11.65 10.48
CA ILE A 33 12.86 10.75 10.47
C ILE A 33 14.01 11.43 9.73
N ARG A 34 15.20 11.48 10.34
CA ARG A 34 16.44 11.96 9.72
C ARG A 34 17.53 10.89 9.86
N GLY A 35 17.87 10.25 8.75
CA GLY A 35 18.83 9.14 8.74
C GLY A 35 18.27 7.92 9.48
N ASP A 36 18.94 7.54 10.56
CA ASP A 36 18.53 6.46 11.46
C ASP A 36 17.96 7.00 12.79
N GLU A 37 17.67 8.30 12.85
CA GLU A 37 17.08 8.95 14.02
C GLU A 37 15.62 9.35 13.75
N LEU A 38 14.76 9.09 14.72
CA LEU A 38 13.42 9.65 14.84
C LEU A 38 13.50 10.91 15.70
N ILE A 39 12.93 12.02 15.22
CA ILE A 39 13.03 13.33 15.84
C ILE A 39 11.64 13.89 16.12
N ILE A 40 11.38 14.32 17.35
CA ILE A 40 10.17 15.08 17.70
C ILE A 40 10.47 16.56 17.52
N THR A 41 9.79 17.19 16.56
CA THR A 41 9.97 18.61 16.19
C THR A 41 8.99 19.54 16.89
N ASP A 42 7.79 19.04 17.20
CA ASP A 42 6.77 19.78 17.94
C ASP A 42 5.81 18.81 18.65
N CYS A 43 5.88 18.77 19.97
CA CYS A 43 5.04 17.93 20.82
C CYS A 43 3.54 18.23 20.69
N MET A 44 3.15 19.50 20.50
CA MET A 44 1.73 19.87 20.37
C MET A 44 1.15 19.33 19.07
N SER A 45 1.81 19.64 17.96
CA SER A 45 1.39 19.15 16.65
C SER A 45 1.36 17.62 16.60
N PHE A 46 2.37 16.97 17.18
CA PHE A 46 2.43 15.52 17.25
C PHE A 46 1.26 14.92 18.05
N SER A 47 0.95 15.46 19.23
CA SER A 47 -0.20 15.00 20.02
C SER A 47 -1.52 15.11 19.25
N GLN A 48 -1.74 16.25 18.60
CA GLN A 48 -2.95 16.49 17.83
C GLN A 48 -3.09 15.50 16.66
N SER A 49 -2.00 15.24 15.94
CA SER A 49 -1.96 14.22 14.89
C SER A 49 -2.26 12.83 15.43
N LEU A 50 -1.71 12.47 16.59
CA LEU A 50 -1.94 11.17 17.22
C LEU A 50 -3.40 10.99 17.63
N LYS A 51 -4.05 12.01 18.20
CA LYS A 51 -5.48 11.97 18.52
C LYS A 51 -6.35 11.75 17.29
N ASN A 52 -6.09 12.50 16.22
CA ASN A 52 -6.83 12.39 14.97
C ASN A 52 -6.66 10.98 14.35
N LEU A 53 -5.46 10.40 14.46
CA LEU A 53 -5.24 9.03 14.04
C LEU A 53 -6.10 8.06 14.87
N ILE A 54 -6.02 8.15 16.19
CA ILE A 54 -6.73 7.26 17.12
C ILE A 54 -8.24 7.31 16.90
N SER A 55 -8.83 8.49 16.66
CA SER A 55 -10.27 8.61 16.40
C SER A 55 -10.74 7.89 15.14
N ASN A 56 -9.84 7.62 14.19
CA ASN A 56 -10.13 6.90 12.95
C ASN A 56 -9.85 5.39 13.05
N LEU A 57 -9.22 4.92 14.13
CA LEU A 57 -8.94 3.51 14.35
C LEU A 57 -10.13 2.81 15.00
N ASN A 58 -10.42 1.59 14.57
CA ASN A 58 -11.42 0.76 15.23
C ASN A 58 -10.85 0.23 16.56
N LYS A 59 -11.55 0.51 17.67
CA LYS A 59 -11.16 0.13 19.04
C LYS A 59 -11.04 -1.38 19.27
N ASP A 60 -11.65 -2.19 18.40
CA ASP A 60 -11.59 -3.64 18.45
C ASP A 60 -10.53 -4.25 17.53
N MET A 61 -9.69 -3.41 16.90
CA MET A 61 -8.57 -3.91 16.11
C MET A 61 -7.49 -4.52 16.99
N ASP A 62 -7.31 -5.82 16.79
CA ASP A 62 -6.25 -6.59 17.40
C ASP A 62 -5.03 -6.63 16.50
N ILE A 63 -3.85 -6.50 17.11
CA ILE A 63 -2.58 -6.76 16.45
C ILE A 63 -2.08 -8.17 16.79
N PHE A 64 -1.18 -8.66 15.95
CA PHE A 64 -0.69 -10.03 15.99
C PHE A 64 0.42 -10.11 17.00
N LEU A 65 0.04 -10.56 18.18
CA LEU A 65 0.91 -10.67 19.32
C LEU A 65 0.88 -12.10 19.81
N THR A 66 2.04 -12.63 20.15
CA THR A 66 2.10 -13.91 20.86
C THR A 66 1.46 -13.77 22.24
N GLY A 67 1.07 -14.88 22.85
CA GLY A 67 0.55 -14.87 24.23
C GLY A 67 1.54 -14.24 25.23
N ASN A 68 2.84 -14.44 24.99
CA ASN A 68 3.91 -13.82 25.79
C ASN A 68 3.98 -12.30 25.59
N ASP A 69 3.83 -11.81 24.36
CA ASP A 69 3.81 -10.37 24.08
C ASP A 69 2.66 -9.69 24.83
N ARG A 70 1.47 -10.28 24.81
CA ARG A 70 0.28 -9.76 25.52
C ARG A 70 0.47 -9.77 27.03
N THR A 71 0.96 -10.88 27.58
CA THR A 71 1.07 -11.09 29.03
C THR A 71 2.20 -10.28 29.66
N TYR A 72 3.35 -10.18 28.98
CA TYR A 72 4.56 -9.58 29.57
C TYR A 72 4.86 -8.19 29.01
N VAL A 73 4.94 -8.03 27.69
CA VAL A 73 5.40 -6.77 27.09
C VAL A 73 4.31 -5.69 27.17
N MET A 74 3.10 -5.99 26.66
CA MET A 74 1.98 -5.04 26.67
C MET A 74 1.56 -4.66 28.09
N SER A 75 1.51 -5.64 29.00
CA SER A 75 1.21 -5.41 30.41
C SER A 75 2.23 -4.48 31.08
N LYS A 76 3.53 -4.65 30.76
CA LYS A 76 4.58 -3.76 31.26
C LYS A 76 4.41 -2.33 30.73
N ILE A 77 4.13 -2.16 29.44
CA ILE A 77 3.85 -0.85 28.83
C ILE A 77 2.64 -0.20 29.51
N ALA A 78 1.52 -0.93 29.65
CA ALA A 78 0.31 -0.44 30.27
C ALA A 78 0.55 0.10 31.69
N LYS A 79 1.29 -0.67 32.50
CA LYS A 79 1.65 -0.27 33.86
C LYS A 79 2.47 1.02 33.89
N LEU A 80 3.45 1.15 32.99
CA LEU A 80 4.31 2.34 32.90
C LEU A 80 3.53 3.57 32.40
N LEU A 81 2.50 3.39 31.58
CA LEU A 81 1.60 4.46 31.14
C LEU A 81 0.47 4.76 32.14
N GLY A 82 0.46 4.12 33.32
CA GLY A 82 -0.56 4.34 34.35
C GLY A 82 -1.93 3.76 34.01
N LEU A 83 -2.03 2.84 33.04
CA LEU A 83 -3.25 2.09 32.77
C LEU A 83 -3.39 1.00 33.84
N GLY A 84 -4.58 0.88 34.43
CA GLY A 84 -4.87 -0.06 35.53
C GLY A 84 -4.43 -1.49 35.21
N VAL A 85 -3.94 -2.20 36.23
CA VAL A 85 -3.35 -3.55 36.12
C VAL A 85 -4.42 -4.57 35.74
N SER A 86 -4.69 -4.71 34.45
CA SER A 86 -5.40 -5.86 33.91
C SER A 86 -4.71 -6.21 32.59
N GLY A 87 -4.17 -7.43 32.51
CA GLY A 87 -3.26 -7.89 31.46
C GLY A 87 -3.88 -8.06 30.06
N ARG A 88 -4.71 -7.11 29.63
CA ARG A 88 -5.45 -7.10 28.35
C ARG A 88 -5.63 -5.70 27.78
N SER A 89 -4.79 -4.72 28.13
CA SER A 89 -4.87 -3.38 27.50
C SER A 89 -4.77 -3.52 25.99
N LYS A 90 -5.76 -2.98 25.27
CA LYS A 90 -5.77 -3.06 23.82
C LYS A 90 -4.72 -2.11 23.26
N PRO A 91 -4.22 -2.37 22.03
CA PRO A 91 -3.28 -1.49 21.34
C PRO A 91 -3.74 -0.02 21.30
N VAL A 92 -5.04 0.20 21.05
CA VAL A 92 -5.64 1.54 20.99
C VAL A 92 -5.60 2.23 22.36
N ASP A 93 -5.85 1.50 23.45
CA ASP A 93 -5.79 2.06 24.81
C ASP A 93 -4.38 2.56 25.16
N LEU A 94 -3.35 1.81 24.73
CA LEU A 94 -1.96 2.23 24.92
C LEU A 94 -1.63 3.51 24.13
N LEU A 95 -2.17 3.65 22.91
CA LEU A 95 -1.98 4.86 22.10
C LEU A 95 -2.75 6.06 22.67
N GLU A 96 -3.96 5.86 23.19
CA GLU A 96 -4.71 6.88 23.92
C GLU A 96 -3.93 7.35 25.15
N ALA A 97 -3.33 6.43 25.90
CA ALA A 97 -2.49 6.76 27.04
C ALA A 97 -1.22 7.51 26.62
N LEU A 98 -0.55 7.09 25.54
CA LEU A 98 0.58 7.82 24.97
C LEU A 98 0.22 9.27 24.65
N SER A 99 -0.91 9.51 23.98
CA SER A 99 -1.37 10.87 23.66
C SER A 99 -1.56 11.70 24.94
N LYS A 100 -2.20 11.15 25.98
CA LYS A 100 -2.40 11.85 27.27
C LYS A 100 -1.06 12.18 27.97
N VAL A 101 -0.09 11.27 27.93
CA VAL A 101 1.25 11.50 28.50
C VAL A 101 1.98 12.62 27.75
N ILE A 102 1.91 12.63 26.42
CA ILE A 102 2.50 13.70 25.60
C ILE A 102 1.89 15.05 25.97
N GLU A 103 0.55 15.15 26.02
CA GLU A 103 -0.17 16.39 26.33
C GLU A 103 0.17 16.98 27.69
N SER A 104 0.16 16.12 28.71
CA SER A 104 0.50 16.54 30.07
C SER A 104 1.94 17.06 30.20
N ASN A 105 2.83 16.71 29.26
CA ASN A 105 4.24 17.06 29.29
C ASN A 105 4.69 17.96 28.13
N VAL A 106 3.78 18.54 27.33
CA VAL A 106 4.14 19.38 26.18
C VAL A 106 5.11 20.50 26.58
N LYS A 107 4.84 21.19 27.70
CA LYS A 107 5.64 22.34 28.16
C LYS A 107 7.07 21.97 28.53
N SER A 108 7.31 20.71 28.89
CA SER A 108 8.61 20.16 29.33
C SER A 108 9.29 19.27 28.28
N GLY A 109 8.70 19.09 27.09
CA GLY A 109 9.29 18.32 25.99
C GLY A 109 8.65 16.95 25.71
N CYS A 110 7.44 16.67 26.22
CA CYS A 110 6.59 15.49 26.01
C CYS A 110 7.17 14.07 26.24
N LEU A 111 8.48 13.92 26.39
CA LEU A 111 9.12 12.67 26.76
C LEU A 111 9.27 12.57 28.28
N THR A 112 8.84 11.45 28.82
CA THR A 112 9.05 11.07 30.22
C THR A 112 10.06 9.92 30.29
N LYS A 113 10.64 9.71 31.48
CA LYS A 113 11.52 8.57 31.73
C LYS A 113 10.87 7.24 31.35
N ASP A 114 9.56 7.12 31.56
CA ASP A 114 8.79 5.93 31.23
C ASP A 114 8.75 5.66 29.72
N LEU A 115 8.61 6.70 28.89
CA LEU A 115 8.61 6.57 27.43
C LEU A 115 9.99 6.21 26.85
N CYS A 116 11.05 6.60 27.54
CA CYS A 116 12.43 6.30 27.18
C CYS A 116 12.92 4.94 27.72
N GLU A 117 12.18 4.29 28.61
CA GLU A 117 12.58 2.99 29.15
C GLU A 117 12.65 1.94 28.04
N GLU A 118 13.78 1.22 27.96
CA GLU A 118 13.96 0.12 27.02
C GLU A 118 13.43 -1.19 27.60
N ILE A 119 12.49 -1.82 26.90
CA ILE A 119 11.90 -3.09 27.31
C ILE A 119 12.00 -4.11 26.17
N THR A 120 11.76 -5.37 26.50
CA THR A 120 11.75 -6.47 25.53
C THR A 120 10.90 -6.14 24.31
N VAL A 121 11.45 -6.39 23.13
CA VAL A 121 10.78 -6.11 21.85
C VAL A 121 9.67 -7.13 21.59
N LEU A 122 8.52 -6.66 21.08
CA LEU A 122 7.44 -7.51 20.56
C LEU A 122 7.95 -8.48 19.50
N ASN A 123 7.54 -9.74 19.53
CA ASN A 123 8.11 -10.75 18.63
C ASN A 123 7.95 -10.42 17.14
N ILE A 124 6.84 -9.80 16.73
CA ILE A 124 6.61 -9.35 15.34
C ILE A 124 7.65 -8.31 14.87
N PHE A 125 8.18 -7.49 15.78
CA PHE A 125 9.18 -6.46 15.47
C PHE A 125 10.59 -7.02 15.27
N LYS A 126 10.86 -8.24 15.73
CA LYS A 126 12.17 -8.90 15.58
C LYS A 126 12.38 -9.50 14.18
N ALA A 127 11.34 -9.58 13.38
CA ALA A 127 11.41 -10.16 12.05
C ALA A 127 12.14 -9.23 11.05
N ASN A 128 13.05 -9.82 10.27
CA ASN A 128 13.69 -9.20 9.11
C ASN A 128 12.86 -9.53 7.86
N PHE A 129 12.54 -8.54 7.03
CA PHE A 129 11.72 -8.77 5.84
C PHE A 129 12.52 -9.28 4.63
N TYR A 130 13.85 -9.03 4.55
CA TYR A 130 14.70 -9.51 3.44
C TYR A 130 14.98 -11.01 3.51
N GLU A 131 14.85 -11.63 4.68
CA GLU A 131 15.24 -13.03 4.89
C GLU A 131 14.25 -14.06 4.36
N TYR A 132 13.02 -13.71 3.97
CA TYR A 132 12.06 -14.70 3.44
C TYR A 132 11.79 -14.60 1.92
N GLY A 133 12.12 -13.48 1.27
CA GLY A 133 11.85 -13.28 -0.17
C GLY A 133 12.79 -14.01 -1.12
N ARG A 134 14.03 -14.33 -0.70
CA ARG A 134 15.04 -15.05 -1.53
C ARG A 134 15.42 -16.43 -1.01
N THR A 135 14.99 -16.78 0.19
CA THR A 135 15.77 -17.68 1.05
C THR A 135 15.07 -19.02 1.31
N TYR A 136 14.24 -19.47 0.37
CA TYR A 136 14.03 -20.91 0.16
C TYR A 136 15.20 -21.55 -0.63
N LEU A 137 16.29 -20.81 -0.91
CA LEU A 137 17.51 -21.34 -1.55
C LEU A 137 18.81 -21.29 -0.71
N SER A 138 18.85 -20.70 0.50
CA SER A 138 20.06 -20.77 1.33
C SER A 138 19.81 -20.41 2.79
N LYS A 139 20.00 -21.33 3.74
CA LYS A 139 19.82 -21.10 5.20
C LYS A 139 20.31 -19.71 5.66
N PRO A 140 19.55 -18.97 6.50
CA PRO A 140 20.04 -17.74 7.11
C PRO A 140 21.20 -18.11 8.03
N ARG A 141 22.43 -17.81 7.59
CA ARG A 141 23.64 -17.95 8.39
C ARG A 141 23.97 -16.59 9.00
N ASP A 142 23.78 -16.53 10.32
CA ASP A 142 24.62 -15.76 11.24
C ASP A 142 24.45 -14.23 11.35
N LYS A 143 23.31 -13.64 10.98
CA LYS A 143 23.06 -12.19 11.25
C LYS A 143 21.68 -11.87 11.84
N PHE A 144 21.30 -12.56 12.91
CA PHE A 144 20.36 -11.98 13.86
C PHE A 144 21.07 -10.82 14.59
N LEU A 145 20.97 -9.60 14.06
CA LEU A 145 21.17 -8.41 14.90
C LEU A 145 20.04 -8.42 15.93
N LYS A 146 20.35 -8.95 17.12
CA LYS A 146 19.40 -9.09 18.22
C LYS A 146 18.94 -7.71 18.68
N ILE A 147 17.81 -7.24 18.15
CA ILE A 147 17.07 -6.14 18.78
C ILE A 147 16.32 -6.73 19.96
N ASP A 148 17.03 -6.88 21.08
CA ASP A 148 16.46 -7.48 22.29
C ASP A 148 15.56 -6.50 23.04
N LYS A 149 15.88 -5.20 22.99
CA LYS A 149 15.13 -4.13 23.64
C LYS A 149 14.90 -2.93 22.72
N LEU A 150 13.75 -2.27 22.89
CA LEU A 150 13.43 -0.99 22.25
C LEU A 150 12.75 -0.06 23.27
N PRO A 151 12.94 1.27 23.14
CA PRO A 151 12.20 2.25 23.93
C PRO A 151 10.68 2.07 23.80
N ILE A 152 9.94 2.28 24.90
CA ILE A 152 8.48 2.18 24.91
C ILE A 152 7.84 3.07 23.84
N PHE A 153 8.32 4.31 23.70
CA PHE A 153 7.86 5.23 22.67
C PHE A 153 7.96 4.63 21.25
N ILE A 154 9.09 4.01 20.94
CA ILE A 154 9.36 3.40 19.63
C ILE A 154 8.45 2.20 19.39
N GLN A 155 8.21 1.38 20.41
CA GLN A 155 7.29 0.25 20.30
C GLN A 155 5.84 0.70 20.12
N LEU A 156 5.41 1.76 20.80
CA LEU A 156 4.07 2.34 20.64
C LEU A 156 3.88 2.95 19.25
N LEU A 157 4.88 3.64 18.70
CA LEU A 157 4.84 4.10 17.31
C LEU A 157 4.79 2.94 16.31
N GLY A 158 5.55 1.86 16.57
CA GLY A 158 5.41 0.62 15.80
C GLY A 158 4.00 0.03 15.88
N ILE A 159 3.37 0.03 17.06
CA ILE A 159 1.99 -0.43 17.23
C ILE A 159 1.01 0.45 16.42
N ALA A 160 1.18 1.77 16.45
CA ALA A 160 0.39 2.68 15.62
C ALA A 160 0.54 2.37 14.13
N GLY A 161 1.78 2.12 13.68
CA GLY A 161 2.07 1.68 12.32
C GLY A 161 1.39 0.36 11.94
N ILE A 162 1.40 -0.64 12.84
CA ILE A 162 0.67 -1.88 12.64
C ILE A 162 -0.82 -1.59 12.46
N LEU A 163 -1.44 -0.81 13.35
CA LEU A 163 -2.87 -0.53 13.28
C LEU A 163 -3.26 0.19 11.98
N ILE A 164 -2.48 1.19 11.54
CA ILE A 164 -2.65 1.86 10.23
C ILE A 164 -2.60 0.83 9.10
N SER A 165 -1.57 -0.03 9.10
CA SER A 165 -1.43 -1.08 8.07
C SER A 165 -2.57 -2.12 8.14
N THR A 166 -3.11 -2.37 9.33
CA THR A 166 -4.20 -3.33 9.58
C THR A 166 -5.55 -2.80 9.09
N VAL A 167 -5.76 -1.48 9.01
CA VAL A 167 -6.96 -0.94 8.32
C VAL A 167 -6.95 -1.32 6.83
N GLY A 168 -5.79 -1.74 6.30
CA GLY A 168 -5.57 -2.24 4.94
C GLY A 168 -5.20 -3.72 4.94
N THR A 169 -5.47 -4.44 6.04
CA THR A 169 -5.20 -5.88 6.04
C THR A 169 -6.06 -6.58 5.00
N ILE A 170 -5.46 -7.55 4.34
CA ILE A 170 -6.12 -8.46 3.43
C ILE A 170 -6.17 -9.81 4.12
N ARG A 171 -7.38 -10.40 4.27
CA ARG A 171 -7.54 -11.76 4.80
C ARG A 171 -7.76 -12.75 3.65
N GLU A 172 -6.88 -13.72 3.55
CA GLU A 172 -7.05 -14.91 2.71
C GLU A 172 -6.59 -16.13 3.50
N GLN A 173 -7.39 -17.20 3.59
CA GLN A 173 -6.97 -18.57 3.99
C GLN A 173 -5.85 -18.71 5.08
N GLY A 174 -5.82 -17.86 6.11
CA GLY A 174 -4.80 -17.89 7.18
C GLY A 174 -3.53 -17.04 6.94
N ILE A 175 -3.43 -16.35 5.79
CA ILE A 175 -2.42 -15.34 5.46
C ILE A 175 -3.04 -13.96 5.65
N ARG A 176 -2.35 -13.10 6.41
CA ARG A 176 -2.74 -11.71 6.61
C ARG A 176 -1.72 -10.82 5.92
N TYR A 177 -2.14 -10.10 4.88
CA TYR A 177 -1.25 -9.18 4.18
C TYR A 177 -1.36 -7.77 4.73
N TYR A 178 -0.22 -7.09 4.81
CA TYR A 178 -0.08 -5.70 5.25
C TYR A 178 0.45 -4.85 4.11
N ILE A 179 0.00 -3.62 4.01
CA ILE A 179 0.48 -2.69 2.99
C ILE A 179 1.45 -1.72 3.67
N PHE A 180 2.69 -1.71 3.20
CA PHE A 180 3.77 -0.89 3.71
C PHE A 180 4.21 0.18 2.71
N THR A 181 4.80 1.27 3.20
CA THR A 181 5.53 2.20 2.34
C THR A 181 6.87 1.58 1.91
N PRO A 182 7.30 1.76 0.67
CA PRO A 182 8.42 0.99 0.12
C PRO A 182 9.79 1.36 0.70
N GLU A 183 10.73 0.43 0.60
CA GLU A 183 12.17 0.57 0.86
C GLU A 183 12.85 1.52 -0.14
N GLY A 184 12.39 2.77 -0.23
CA GLY A 184 12.89 3.65 -1.27
C GLY A 184 12.41 5.09 -1.24
N ILE A 185 11.58 5.49 -0.26
CA ILE A 185 11.27 6.89 0.00
C ILE A 185 12.61 7.60 0.31
N PRO A 186 13.17 8.41 -0.61
CA PRO A 186 14.52 8.93 -0.43
C PRO A 186 14.55 9.81 0.81
N LEU A 187 15.60 9.64 1.63
CA LEU A 187 15.94 10.39 2.85
C LEU A 187 16.07 11.93 2.65
N LYS A 188 15.69 12.45 1.49
CA LYS A 188 15.68 13.86 1.11
C LYS A 188 14.37 14.22 0.40
N LEU A 189 13.24 13.77 0.93
CA LEU A 189 11.97 14.30 0.45
C LEU A 189 11.76 15.68 1.06
N PRO A 190 11.73 16.75 0.24
CA PRO A 190 11.30 18.03 0.74
C PRO A 190 9.87 17.90 1.28
N PRO A 191 9.49 18.64 2.34
CA PRO A 191 8.18 18.54 2.99
C PRO A 191 6.97 18.63 2.03
N THR A 192 7.17 19.29 0.89
CA THR A 192 6.18 19.41 -0.20
C THR A 192 5.85 18.08 -0.88
N LYS A 193 6.81 17.15 -0.99
CA LYS A 193 6.60 15.84 -1.64
C LYS A 193 6.09 14.76 -0.67
N SER A 194 6.19 14.98 0.63
CA SER A 194 5.69 14.04 1.63
C SER A 194 4.17 13.84 1.52
N LYS A 195 3.43 14.94 1.31
CA LYS A 195 1.97 14.89 1.11
C LYS A 195 1.59 14.12 -0.15
N GLU A 196 2.28 14.38 -1.27
CA GLU A 196 2.05 13.67 -2.53
C GLU A 196 2.32 12.16 -2.39
N ILE A 197 3.40 11.78 -1.72
CA ILE A 197 3.70 10.36 -1.45
C ILE A 197 2.65 9.73 -0.54
N ILE A 198 2.18 10.45 0.48
CA ILE A 198 1.09 9.99 1.34
C ILE A 198 -0.20 9.82 0.53
N ASP A 199 -0.53 10.75 -0.36
CA ASP A 199 -1.72 10.67 -1.22
C ASP A 199 -1.61 9.52 -2.23
N HIS A 200 -0.43 9.28 -2.82
CA HIS A 200 -0.16 8.14 -3.68
C HIS A 200 -0.22 6.81 -2.91
N PHE A 201 0.37 6.76 -1.72
CA PHE A 201 0.27 5.60 -0.82
C PHE A 201 -1.19 5.33 -0.43
N ASN A 202 -1.94 6.36 -0.05
CA ASN A 202 -3.37 6.25 0.27
C ASN A 202 -4.17 5.74 -0.93
N THR A 203 -3.80 6.16 -2.14
CA THR A 203 -4.41 5.68 -3.39
C THR A 203 -4.10 4.19 -3.60
N ALA A 204 -2.83 3.80 -3.49
CA ALA A 204 -2.38 2.41 -3.56
C ALA A 204 -3.12 1.54 -2.55
N TYR A 205 -3.14 2.02 -1.31
CA TYR A 205 -3.78 1.38 -0.18
C TYR A 205 -5.27 1.21 -0.40
N ARG A 206 -5.98 2.23 -0.89
CA ARG A 206 -7.41 2.16 -1.19
C ARG A 206 -7.69 1.11 -2.27
N ILE A 207 -6.91 1.09 -3.35
CA ILE A 207 -7.06 0.09 -4.42
C ILE A 207 -6.81 -1.32 -3.87
N LEU A 208 -5.68 -1.53 -3.19
CA LEU A 208 -5.32 -2.82 -2.63
C LEU A 208 -6.35 -3.28 -1.59
N LYS A 209 -6.79 -2.40 -0.68
CA LYS A 209 -7.84 -2.70 0.29
C LYS A 209 -9.16 -3.07 -0.39
N ASN A 210 -9.55 -2.34 -1.43
CA ASN A 210 -10.84 -2.52 -2.08
C ASN A 210 -10.86 -3.64 -3.09
N TYR A 211 -9.73 -4.15 -3.56
CA TYR A 211 -9.61 -5.13 -4.66
C TYR A 211 -8.56 -6.21 -4.36
N TYR A 212 -8.29 -6.48 -3.09
CA TYR A 212 -7.19 -7.33 -2.66
C TYR A 212 -7.19 -8.76 -3.18
N ASP A 213 -8.38 -9.28 -3.46
CA ASP A 213 -8.65 -10.64 -3.90
C ASP A 213 -8.43 -10.79 -5.41
N MET A 214 -7.95 -9.73 -6.05
CA MET A 214 -7.84 -9.62 -7.48
C MET A 214 -6.39 -9.89 -7.90
N PRO A 215 -6.18 -10.49 -9.07
CA PRO A 215 -4.83 -10.77 -9.55
C PRO A 215 -3.98 -9.51 -9.57
N ARG A 216 -2.71 -9.65 -9.14
CA ARG A 216 -1.74 -8.55 -9.10
C ARG A 216 -1.70 -7.75 -10.40
N SER A 217 -1.85 -8.42 -11.55
CA SER A 217 -1.81 -7.74 -12.84
C SER A 217 -2.91 -6.68 -12.99
N VAL A 218 -4.13 -7.01 -12.55
CA VAL A 218 -5.28 -6.10 -12.58
C VAL A 218 -5.08 -4.95 -11.60
N LEU A 219 -4.59 -5.25 -10.40
CA LEU A 219 -4.27 -4.26 -9.36
C LEU A 219 -3.21 -3.25 -9.83
N THR A 220 -2.12 -3.74 -10.45
CA THR A 220 -1.03 -2.89 -10.94
C THR A 220 -1.50 -1.97 -12.06
N VAL A 221 -2.25 -2.47 -13.04
CA VAL A 221 -2.76 -1.62 -14.12
C VAL A 221 -3.75 -0.59 -13.56
N ARG A 222 -4.66 -1.01 -12.67
CA ARG A 222 -5.62 -0.10 -12.02
C ARG A 222 -4.92 1.03 -11.27
N LEU A 223 -3.85 0.68 -10.56
CA LEU A 223 -3.01 1.61 -9.81
C LEU A 223 -2.27 2.59 -10.72
N ALA A 224 -1.67 2.10 -11.80
CA ALA A 224 -1.03 2.94 -12.80
C ALA A 224 -2.01 3.98 -13.36
N MET A 225 -3.26 3.58 -13.63
CA MET A 225 -4.27 4.50 -14.16
C MET A 225 -4.70 5.56 -13.14
N GLU A 226 -4.90 5.23 -11.85
CA GLU A 226 -5.16 6.25 -10.82
C GLU A 226 -4.02 7.25 -10.71
N LEU A 227 -2.78 6.75 -10.70
CA LEU A 227 -1.60 7.60 -10.57
C LEU A 227 -1.43 8.53 -11.77
N ILE A 228 -1.65 8.05 -13.00
CA ILE A 228 -1.67 8.90 -14.20
C ILE A 228 -2.74 9.99 -14.08
N ASN A 229 -3.95 9.64 -13.61
CA ASN A 229 -5.02 10.61 -13.38
C ASN A 229 -4.69 11.64 -12.31
N ALA A 230 -3.97 11.23 -11.26
CA ALA A 230 -3.42 12.11 -10.23
C ALA A 230 -2.26 12.99 -10.72
N GLY A 231 -1.74 12.74 -11.93
CA GLY A 231 -0.66 13.51 -12.53
C GLY A 231 0.73 12.97 -12.23
N CYS A 232 0.86 11.71 -11.79
CA CYS A 232 2.14 11.05 -11.66
C CYS A 232 2.81 10.88 -13.01
N GLU A 233 4.13 10.98 -12.96
CA GLU A 233 4.95 11.26 -14.12
C GLU A 233 6.06 10.22 -14.32
N GLU A 234 6.28 9.37 -13.33
CA GLU A 234 7.28 8.31 -13.27
C GLU A 234 6.74 7.13 -12.46
N ASP A 235 7.27 5.94 -12.72
CA ASP A 235 6.97 4.76 -11.93
C ASP A 235 7.71 4.84 -10.59
N VAL A 236 6.95 5.02 -9.51
CA VAL A 236 7.47 4.97 -8.15
C VAL A 236 6.95 3.69 -7.52
N VAL A 237 7.82 2.93 -6.84
CA VAL A 237 7.29 1.93 -5.89
C VAL A 237 6.56 2.74 -4.84
N ILE A 238 5.26 2.51 -4.69
CA ILE A 238 4.40 3.31 -3.82
C ILE A 238 3.85 2.51 -2.65
N ALA A 239 3.93 1.18 -2.70
CA ALA A 239 3.64 0.31 -1.58
C ALA A 239 4.40 -1.02 -1.67
N GLU A 240 4.49 -1.74 -0.56
CA GLU A 240 4.95 -3.12 -0.43
C GLU A 240 3.83 -3.93 0.23
N LEU A 241 3.39 -5.01 -0.42
CA LEU A 241 2.44 -5.94 0.15
C LEU A 241 3.21 -7.02 0.91
N VAL A 242 3.02 -7.11 2.22
CA VAL A 242 3.70 -8.09 3.07
C VAL A 242 2.70 -9.14 3.53
N GLY A 243 2.76 -10.36 3.01
CA GLY A 243 1.91 -11.48 3.42
C GLY A 243 2.48 -12.20 4.62
N VAL A 244 1.74 -12.27 5.73
CA VAL A 244 2.13 -12.99 6.94
C VAL A 244 1.21 -14.19 7.11
N GLN A 245 1.74 -15.39 6.84
CA GLN A 245 1.05 -16.65 7.11
C GLN A 245 1.40 -17.15 8.49
N GLU A 246 0.37 -17.34 9.33
CA GLU A 246 0.56 -17.95 10.65
C GLU A 246 0.32 -19.45 10.56
N ASN A 247 1.35 -20.24 10.81
CA ASN A 247 1.23 -21.67 11.06
C ASN A 247 1.75 -22.00 12.46
N ARG A 248 1.29 -23.11 13.06
CA ARG A 248 1.50 -23.50 14.48
C ARG A 248 2.96 -23.45 15.01
N ARG A 249 3.98 -23.31 14.15
CA ARG A 249 5.39 -23.19 14.53
C ARG A 249 6.25 -22.21 13.69
N ALA A 250 5.75 -21.67 12.58
CA ALA A 250 6.51 -20.76 11.73
C ALA A 250 5.59 -19.72 11.09
N THR A 251 6.03 -18.46 11.10
CA THR A 251 5.39 -17.35 10.41
C THR A 251 6.09 -17.15 9.08
N VAL A 252 5.42 -17.40 7.95
CA VAL A 252 5.99 -17.13 6.61
C VAL A 252 5.67 -15.70 6.23
N ILE A 253 6.68 -14.95 5.79
CA ILE A 253 6.56 -13.53 5.44
C ILE A 253 6.92 -13.37 3.95
N SER A 254 5.95 -13.13 3.06
CA SER A 254 6.23 -12.70 1.68
C SER A 254 6.22 -11.18 1.60
N VAL A 255 7.08 -10.57 0.79
CA VAL A 255 7.03 -9.13 0.50
C VAL A 255 7.01 -8.94 -1.01
N GLU A 256 5.99 -8.24 -1.51
CA GLU A 256 5.81 -7.95 -2.90
C GLU A 256 5.74 -6.42 -3.11
N PRO A 257 6.71 -5.81 -3.80
CA PRO A 257 6.61 -4.40 -4.14
C PRO A 257 5.43 -4.21 -5.10
N ILE A 258 4.56 -3.27 -4.75
CA ILE A 258 3.51 -2.75 -5.61
C ILE A 258 4.09 -1.54 -6.33
N SER A 259 4.61 -1.84 -7.52
CA SER A 259 5.04 -0.87 -8.53
C SER A 259 4.04 -0.88 -9.67
N THR A 260 3.97 0.20 -10.42
CA THR A 260 3.26 0.31 -11.71
C THR A 260 4.01 -0.36 -12.86
N GLU A 261 5.20 -0.91 -12.59
CA GLU A 261 5.96 -1.80 -13.49
C GLU A 261 6.32 -1.18 -14.84
N GLY A 262 6.52 0.13 -14.89
CA GLY A 262 6.90 0.86 -16.09
C GLY A 262 5.72 1.40 -16.88
N LEU A 263 4.47 1.11 -16.46
CA LEU A 263 3.27 1.55 -17.18
C LEU A 263 3.11 3.07 -17.19
N ILE A 264 3.42 3.76 -16.09
CA ILE A 264 3.27 5.22 -16.03
C ILE A 264 4.22 5.87 -17.04
N GLN A 265 5.49 5.50 -16.99
CA GLN A 265 6.50 6.01 -17.91
C GLN A 265 6.19 5.62 -19.36
N LEU A 266 5.74 4.38 -19.60
CA LEU A 266 5.32 3.93 -20.93
C LEU A 266 4.22 4.81 -21.50
N VAL A 267 3.11 4.99 -20.78
CA VAL A 267 1.99 5.81 -21.27
C VAL A 267 2.43 7.25 -21.52
N ARG A 268 3.18 7.83 -20.57
CA ARG A 268 3.69 9.19 -20.68
C ARG A 268 4.58 9.39 -21.92
N THR A 269 5.49 8.45 -22.16
CA THR A 269 6.40 8.52 -23.33
C THR A 269 5.66 8.31 -24.65
N SER A 270 4.52 7.62 -24.64
CA SER A 270 3.77 7.29 -25.85
C SER A 270 2.69 8.30 -26.23
N ILE A 271 2.15 9.02 -25.23
CA ILE A 271 1.05 9.95 -25.43
C ILE A 271 1.49 11.31 -24.93
N THR A 272 1.97 12.15 -25.86
CA THR A 272 2.48 13.49 -25.57
C THR A 272 1.37 14.46 -25.11
N ASN A 273 0.14 14.23 -25.56
CA ASN A 273 -1.02 15.02 -25.13
C ASN A 273 -1.52 14.54 -23.75
N ARG A 274 -1.45 15.44 -22.76
CA ARG A 274 -1.88 15.17 -21.38
C ARG A 274 -3.36 14.79 -21.28
N ASP A 275 -4.22 15.36 -22.12
CA ASP A 275 -5.66 15.09 -22.09
C ASP A 275 -5.97 13.70 -22.64
N ASP A 276 -5.26 13.27 -23.69
CA ASP A 276 -5.38 11.92 -24.23
C ASP A 276 -4.85 10.87 -23.23
N MET A 277 -3.76 11.17 -22.53
CA MET A 277 -3.22 10.32 -21.46
C MET A 277 -4.23 10.15 -20.31
N LYS A 278 -4.81 11.24 -19.82
CA LYS A 278 -5.86 11.19 -18.78
C LYS A 278 -7.12 10.46 -19.27
N THR A 279 -7.48 10.66 -20.54
CA THR A 279 -8.61 9.97 -21.15
C THR A 279 -8.35 8.46 -21.21
N LEU A 280 -7.17 8.03 -21.66
CA LEU A 280 -6.78 6.62 -21.66
C LEU A 280 -6.84 6.05 -20.25
N ALA A 281 -6.24 6.74 -19.28
CA ALA A 281 -6.18 6.27 -17.90
C ALA A 281 -7.57 6.13 -17.27
N THR A 282 -8.44 7.11 -17.48
CA THR A 282 -9.84 7.07 -17.03
C THR A 282 -10.59 5.91 -17.67
N MET A 283 -10.53 5.78 -18.99
CA MET A 283 -11.28 4.73 -19.70
C MET A 283 -10.78 3.32 -19.37
N LEU A 284 -9.46 3.12 -19.30
CA LEU A 284 -8.88 1.84 -18.93
C LEU A 284 -9.17 1.50 -17.46
N GLY A 285 -9.13 2.49 -16.56
CA GLY A 285 -9.52 2.34 -15.15
C GLY A 285 -10.99 1.94 -14.99
N GLU A 286 -11.91 2.60 -15.70
CA GLU A 286 -13.33 2.27 -15.74
C GLU A 286 -13.55 0.82 -16.25
N LEU A 287 -12.85 0.41 -17.31
CA LEU A 287 -12.94 -0.95 -17.85
C LEU A 287 -12.44 -2.00 -16.85
N ILE A 288 -11.34 -1.71 -16.14
CA ILE A 288 -10.82 -2.59 -15.10
C ILE A 288 -11.81 -2.70 -13.94
N ASP A 289 -12.42 -1.59 -13.50
CA ASP A 289 -13.42 -1.59 -12.43
C ASP A 289 -14.64 -2.46 -12.76
N ILE A 290 -15.05 -2.50 -14.03
CA ILE A 290 -16.07 -3.43 -14.51
C ILE A 290 -15.59 -4.88 -14.39
N GLY A 291 -14.38 -5.19 -14.86
CA GLY A 291 -13.79 -6.53 -14.75
C GLY A 291 -13.62 -7.02 -13.31
N LEU A 292 -13.23 -6.12 -12.39
CA LEU A 292 -13.09 -6.39 -10.97
C LEU A 292 -14.44 -6.77 -10.33
N ARG A 293 -15.53 -6.07 -10.66
CA ARG A 293 -16.89 -6.43 -10.18
C ARG A 293 -17.32 -7.80 -10.69
N SER A 294 -17.02 -8.07 -11.96
CA SER A 294 -17.25 -9.36 -12.62
C SER A 294 -16.54 -10.53 -11.91
N LEU A 295 -15.24 -10.38 -11.62
CA LEU A 295 -14.44 -11.39 -10.91
C LEU A 295 -14.98 -11.68 -9.49
N ARG A 296 -15.54 -10.68 -8.80
CA ARG A 296 -16.16 -10.86 -7.48
C ARG A 296 -17.49 -11.59 -7.51
N GLY A 297 -18.22 -11.50 -8.61
CA GLY A 297 -19.56 -12.06 -8.75
C GLY A 297 -19.64 -13.60 -8.69
N ARG A 298 -18.49 -14.32 -8.73
CA ARG A 298 -18.40 -15.80 -8.73
C ARG A 298 -19.45 -16.52 -9.59
N ALA A 299 -19.91 -15.90 -10.68
CA ALA A 299 -20.69 -16.62 -11.67
C ALA A 299 -19.69 -17.51 -12.45
N ASN A 300 -19.76 -18.82 -12.25
CA ASN A 300 -19.02 -19.77 -13.08
C ASN A 300 -19.28 -19.44 -14.56
N GLY A 301 -18.23 -19.12 -15.31
CA GLY A 301 -18.31 -18.82 -16.74
C GLY A 301 -18.27 -17.34 -17.13
N ASP A 302 -18.04 -16.39 -16.21
CA ASP A 302 -17.90 -14.98 -16.60
C ASP A 302 -16.63 -14.72 -17.43
N LYS A 303 -16.83 -14.60 -18.74
CA LYS A 303 -15.79 -14.31 -19.73
C LYS A 303 -15.24 -12.89 -19.58
N THR A 304 -15.99 -11.98 -18.97
CA THR A 304 -15.60 -10.57 -18.77
C THR A 304 -14.36 -10.47 -17.88
N GLY A 305 -14.41 -11.10 -16.69
CA GLY A 305 -13.28 -11.10 -15.75
C GLY A 305 -12.02 -11.72 -16.36
N SER A 306 -12.16 -12.81 -17.11
CA SER A 306 -11.04 -13.47 -17.80
C SER A 306 -10.40 -12.58 -18.89
N LEU A 307 -11.22 -11.86 -19.67
CA LEU A 307 -10.71 -10.91 -20.66
C LEU A 307 -9.93 -9.78 -20.02
N ILE A 308 -10.47 -9.17 -18.95
CA ILE A 308 -9.80 -8.05 -18.26
C ILE A 308 -8.50 -8.51 -17.59
N LEU A 309 -8.49 -9.71 -17.01
CA LEU A 309 -7.28 -10.31 -16.47
C LEU A 309 -6.21 -10.47 -17.55
N ARG A 310 -6.58 -11.03 -18.71
CA ARG A 310 -5.65 -11.24 -19.82
C ARG A 310 -5.14 -9.91 -20.39
N LEU A 311 -6.02 -8.93 -20.59
CA LEU A 311 -5.66 -7.57 -21.00
C LEU A 311 -4.64 -6.95 -20.05
N SER A 312 -4.89 -7.06 -18.74
CA SER A 312 -4.01 -6.49 -17.71
C SER A 312 -2.64 -7.17 -17.68
N SER A 313 -2.61 -8.50 -17.81
CA SER A 313 -1.37 -9.27 -17.88
C SER A 313 -0.55 -8.93 -19.13
N ASP A 314 -1.20 -8.84 -20.30
CA ASP A 314 -0.53 -8.48 -21.57
C ASP A 314 0.05 -7.05 -21.51
N LEU A 315 -0.69 -6.11 -20.91
CA LEU A 315 -0.20 -4.74 -20.68
C LEU A 315 1.03 -4.69 -19.77
N LEU A 316 1.08 -5.50 -18.71
CA LEU A 316 2.26 -5.55 -17.84
C LEU A 316 3.43 -6.25 -18.48
N ILE A 317 3.18 -7.31 -19.26
CA ILE A 317 4.23 -7.94 -20.05
C ILE A 317 4.82 -6.91 -21.01
N TYR A 318 3.97 -6.13 -21.69
CA TYR A 318 4.44 -5.05 -22.56
C TYR A 318 5.21 -3.98 -21.79
N ALA A 319 4.74 -3.53 -20.63
CA ALA A 319 5.44 -2.53 -19.82
C ALA A 319 6.86 -2.99 -19.42
N ARG A 320 6.99 -4.26 -19.01
CA ARG A 320 8.25 -4.86 -18.56
C ARG A 320 9.21 -5.18 -19.71
N THR A 321 8.68 -5.66 -20.84
CA THR A 321 9.51 -6.25 -21.92
C THR A 321 9.57 -5.41 -23.18
N ARG A 322 8.68 -4.42 -23.30
CA ARG A 322 8.41 -3.68 -24.53
C ARG A 322 8.05 -4.57 -25.73
N SER A 323 7.61 -5.82 -25.51
CA SER A 323 7.19 -6.74 -26.55
C SER A 323 5.93 -6.26 -27.28
N LEU A 324 6.07 -5.94 -28.57
CA LEU A 324 4.93 -5.55 -29.40
C LEU A 324 3.87 -6.64 -29.49
N ASP A 325 4.24 -7.93 -29.41
CA ASP A 325 3.28 -9.03 -29.43
C ASP A 325 2.31 -8.96 -28.25
N ALA A 326 2.81 -8.60 -27.06
CA ALA A 326 1.99 -8.40 -25.88
C ALA A 326 1.05 -7.20 -26.06
N LEU A 327 1.52 -6.08 -26.63
CA LEU A 327 0.69 -4.92 -26.91
C LEU A 327 -0.39 -5.22 -27.97
N TYR A 328 -0.03 -5.91 -29.06
CA TYR A 328 -0.98 -6.30 -30.08
C TYR A 328 -2.01 -7.30 -29.55
N SER A 329 -1.62 -8.21 -28.64
CA SER A 329 -2.56 -9.08 -27.93
C SER A 329 -3.55 -8.25 -27.10
N ALA A 330 -3.07 -7.27 -26.33
CA ALA A 330 -3.93 -6.37 -25.55
C ALA A 330 -4.91 -5.58 -26.44
N ILE A 331 -4.43 -5.00 -27.55
CA ILE A 331 -5.27 -4.28 -28.52
C ILE A 331 -6.27 -5.21 -29.20
N SER A 332 -5.86 -6.44 -29.55
CA SER A 332 -6.73 -7.46 -30.15
C SER A 332 -7.82 -7.93 -29.18
N ILE A 333 -7.53 -8.02 -27.89
CA ILE A 333 -8.55 -8.27 -26.86
C ILE A 333 -9.59 -7.15 -26.88
N LEU A 334 -9.18 -5.88 -26.84
CA LEU A 334 -10.10 -4.74 -26.93
C LEU A 334 -10.91 -4.72 -28.23
N GLY A 335 -10.27 -5.03 -29.36
CA GLY A 335 -10.92 -5.15 -30.67
C GLY A 335 -12.02 -6.22 -30.68
N ARG A 336 -11.75 -7.40 -30.11
CA ARG A 336 -12.76 -8.46 -29.97
C ARG A 336 -13.88 -8.07 -29.01
N THR A 337 -13.54 -7.48 -27.87
CA THR A 337 -14.54 -6.97 -26.90
C THR A 337 -15.47 -5.95 -27.54
N LYS A 338 -14.91 -5.03 -28.34
CA LYS A 338 -15.68 -4.05 -29.11
C LYS A 338 -16.69 -4.71 -30.06
N GLU A 339 -16.29 -5.78 -30.75
CA GLU A 339 -17.20 -6.53 -31.64
C GLU A 339 -18.26 -7.30 -30.85
N TYR A 340 -17.92 -7.92 -29.72
CA TYR A 340 -18.91 -8.60 -28.86
C TYR A 340 -19.97 -7.63 -28.33
N VAL A 341 -19.58 -6.41 -27.95
CA VAL A 341 -20.50 -5.36 -27.52
C VAL A 341 -21.38 -4.90 -28.69
N ARG A 342 -20.79 -4.69 -29.89
CA ARG A 342 -21.55 -4.30 -31.10
C ARG A 342 -22.62 -5.33 -31.47
N MET A 343 -22.27 -6.62 -31.37
CA MET A 343 -23.15 -7.73 -31.71
C MET A 343 -24.14 -8.09 -30.59
N ASN A 344 -24.12 -7.38 -29.46
CA ASN A 344 -24.91 -7.73 -28.28
C ASN A 344 -24.75 -9.21 -27.86
N SER A 345 -23.50 -9.69 -27.82
CA SER A 345 -23.20 -11.08 -27.51
C SER A 345 -23.75 -11.49 -26.15
N GLN A 346 -24.50 -12.59 -26.11
CA GLN A 346 -25.09 -13.14 -24.88
C GLN A 346 -24.00 -13.48 -23.84
N ASP A 347 -22.84 -13.92 -24.31
CA ASP A 347 -21.67 -14.26 -23.48
C ASP A 347 -21.07 -13.06 -22.73
N PHE A 348 -21.36 -11.83 -23.16
CA PHE A 348 -20.83 -10.59 -22.60
C PHE A 348 -21.93 -9.64 -22.11
N THR A 349 -23.13 -10.18 -21.83
CA THR A 349 -24.28 -9.39 -21.39
C THR A 349 -23.96 -8.52 -20.17
N GLN A 350 -23.23 -9.07 -19.18
CA GLN A 350 -22.85 -8.32 -17.98
C GLN A 350 -21.94 -7.12 -18.29
N LEU A 351 -20.95 -7.30 -19.16
CA LEU A 351 -20.08 -6.22 -19.63
C LEU A 351 -20.88 -5.14 -20.38
N ILE A 352 -21.77 -5.57 -21.28
CA ILE A 352 -22.60 -4.65 -22.07
C ILE A 352 -23.50 -3.82 -21.16
N THR A 353 -24.17 -4.47 -20.20
CA THR A 353 -25.04 -3.79 -19.24
C THR A 353 -24.24 -2.81 -18.39
N ALA A 354 -23.09 -3.24 -17.83
CA ALA A 354 -22.24 -2.37 -17.03
C ALA A 354 -21.74 -1.13 -17.81
N LEU A 355 -21.34 -1.31 -19.08
CA LEU A 355 -20.95 -0.20 -19.94
C LEU A 355 -22.13 0.73 -20.26
N ARG A 356 -23.32 0.18 -20.55
CA ARG A 356 -24.52 0.98 -20.82
C ARG A 356 -24.91 1.82 -19.61
N ASP A 357 -24.93 1.22 -18.42
CA ASP A 357 -25.29 1.91 -17.18
C ASP A 357 -24.29 3.03 -16.86
N MET A 358 -22.99 2.75 -17.04
CA MET A 358 -21.93 3.74 -16.83
C MET A 358 -22.00 4.92 -17.82
N LEU A 359 -22.43 4.68 -19.05
CA LEU A 359 -22.42 5.67 -20.13
C LEU A 359 -23.77 6.35 -20.37
N LYS A 360 -24.83 5.87 -19.72
CA LYS A 360 -26.21 6.34 -19.90
C LYS A 360 -26.34 7.86 -19.80
N ASP A 361 -25.76 8.43 -18.74
CA ASP A 361 -25.84 9.88 -18.47
C ASP A 361 -24.86 10.70 -19.33
N LYS A 362 -23.88 10.04 -19.97
CA LYS A 362 -22.91 10.67 -20.88
C LYS A 362 -23.44 10.71 -22.33
N GLY A 363 -24.51 9.99 -22.66
CA GLY A 363 -25.03 9.87 -24.02
C GLY A 363 -24.04 9.21 -25.00
N ILE A 364 -23.11 8.40 -24.50
CA ILE A 364 -22.07 7.75 -25.29
C ILE A 364 -22.42 6.29 -25.50
N GLU A 365 -22.41 5.83 -26.75
CA GLU A 365 -22.60 4.42 -27.08
C GLU A 365 -21.40 3.57 -26.63
N PRO A 366 -21.61 2.41 -25.95
CA PRO A 366 -20.54 1.51 -25.51
C PRO A 366 -19.54 1.11 -26.60
N HIS A 367 -20.01 0.91 -27.83
CA HIS A 367 -19.16 0.59 -28.97
C HIS A 367 -18.23 1.75 -29.34
N SER A 368 -18.75 2.98 -29.38
CA SER A 368 -17.97 4.19 -29.66
C SER A 368 -16.92 4.44 -28.57
N TRP A 369 -17.31 4.22 -27.31
CA TRP A 369 -16.41 4.31 -26.17
C TRP A 369 -15.25 3.29 -26.27
N LEU A 370 -15.54 2.00 -26.56
CA LEU A 370 -14.49 0.99 -26.75
C LEU A 370 -13.62 1.27 -27.98
N SER A 371 -14.19 1.84 -29.04
CA SER A 371 -13.43 2.26 -30.22
C SER A 371 -12.38 3.32 -29.85
N LYS A 372 -12.79 4.36 -29.11
CA LYS A 372 -11.88 5.40 -28.61
C LYS A 372 -10.78 4.83 -27.71
N LEU A 373 -11.13 3.91 -26.79
CA LEU A 373 -10.14 3.24 -25.95
C LEU A 373 -9.12 2.44 -26.78
N THR A 374 -9.59 1.73 -27.81
CA THR A 374 -8.73 0.97 -28.72
C THR A 374 -7.77 1.91 -29.48
N THR A 375 -8.24 3.06 -29.95
CA THR A 375 -7.41 4.08 -30.61
C THR A 375 -6.33 4.63 -29.67
N LEU A 376 -6.69 5.00 -28.45
CA LEU A 376 -5.75 5.51 -27.44
C LEU A 376 -4.70 4.45 -27.07
N MET A 377 -5.11 3.20 -26.92
CA MET A 377 -4.18 2.08 -26.71
C MET A 377 -3.26 1.86 -27.92
N GLY A 378 -3.76 2.07 -29.14
CA GLY A 378 -2.95 2.04 -30.37
C GLY A 378 -1.88 3.14 -30.42
N MET A 379 -2.04 4.25 -29.69
CA MET A 379 -1.00 5.28 -29.59
C MET A 379 0.23 4.78 -28.83
N LEU A 380 0.09 3.74 -27.98
CA LEU A 380 1.22 3.11 -27.30
C LEU A 380 2.19 2.43 -28.29
N VAL A 381 1.69 2.01 -29.47
CA VAL A 381 2.53 1.44 -30.53
C VAL A 381 3.50 2.48 -31.08
N ARG A 382 3.06 3.75 -31.20
CA ARG A 382 3.84 4.83 -31.81
C ARG A 382 5.10 5.20 -31.01
N ALA A 383 5.13 4.95 -29.70
CA ALA A 383 6.36 5.11 -28.90
C ALA A 383 7.48 4.14 -29.29
N HIS A 384 7.11 2.97 -29.81
CA HIS A 384 8.07 1.94 -30.19
C HIS A 384 8.79 2.29 -31.50
N GLU A 385 8.18 3.14 -32.34
CA GLU A 385 8.75 3.58 -33.62
C GLU A 385 9.70 4.78 -33.47
N VAL A 386 9.76 5.43 -32.29
CA VAL A 386 10.50 6.69 -32.07
C VAL A 386 11.69 6.54 -31.11
N LEU A 387 11.79 5.45 -30.36
CA LEU A 387 12.94 5.19 -29.49
C LEU A 387 13.92 4.23 -30.21
N PRO A 388 15.21 4.59 -30.34
CA PRO A 388 16.19 3.66 -30.90
C PRO A 388 16.25 2.43 -30.01
N SER A 389 16.27 1.26 -30.66
CA SER A 389 16.52 -0.04 -30.04
C SER A 389 17.74 0.05 -29.12
N GLY A 390 17.49 0.09 -27.81
CA GLY A 390 18.51 0.03 -26.77
C GLY A 390 18.93 -1.39 -26.48
#